data_AF-A0A8H7K9Y8-F1
#
_entry.id   AF-A0A8H7K9Y8-F1
#
_cell.length_a   1.000
_cell.length_b   1.000
_cell.length_c   1.000
_cell.angle_alpha   90.00
_cell.angle_beta   90.00
_cell.angle_gamma   90.00
#
_symmetry.space_group_name_H-M   'P 1'
#
loop_
_entity.id
_entity.type
_entity.pdbx_description
1 polymer ?
#
loop_
_entity_poly.entity_id
_entity_poly.type
_entity_poly.pdbx_seq_one_letter_code
_entity_poly.pdbx_strand_id
1 'polypeptide(L)'
;MSLQDASISTFDHHAYQKALGSLRPAIESQPSLDMLTATAILLLQSSEFYFNLDRAASQVKHMAGLRAIISIKGLPSPLDELDLHLLCDSVGTIVLNMILDGDDDAFQGPRIAKAMHTALHKAIETQGKGSEQYLLCLFTMYWCKLASSLRRVFLAPAIDSVLTLMAEAKEVADALLRFEEEKLAPILADRTKTWTMPDDSVPGGFSYQFSDVSYCELLLTHVTISIPVSQILLSTCELLALPEYHLS
;
A
#
# COMPACT_ATOMS: atom_id res chain seq x y z
N MET A 1 -14.87 5.60 35.98
CA MET A 1 -13.55 4.99 35.73
C MET A 1 -12.95 5.72 34.54
N SER A 2 -11.98 6.60 34.77
CA SER A 2 -11.38 7.44 33.72
C SER A 2 -10.36 6.63 32.93
N LEU A 3 -10.45 6.70 31.60
CA LEU A 3 -9.51 6.14 30.63
C LEU A 3 -8.22 6.98 30.54
N GLN A 4 -7.61 7.33 31.67
CA GLN A 4 -6.43 8.22 31.70
C GLN A 4 -5.12 7.57 32.17
N ASP A 5 -5.11 6.33 32.65
CA ASP A 5 -3.90 5.76 33.27
C ASP A 5 -3.40 4.45 32.61
N ALA A 6 -3.21 4.46 31.29
CA ALA A 6 -2.38 3.44 30.63
C ALA A 6 -1.86 3.90 29.25
N SER A 7 -1.04 4.96 29.19
CA SER A 7 -0.10 5.10 28.07
C SER A 7 1.06 4.12 28.28
N ILE A 8 0.79 2.83 28.20
CA ILE A 8 1.86 1.82 28.10
C ILE A 8 2.41 1.98 26.69
N SER A 9 3.54 2.69 26.56
CA SER A 9 4.39 2.56 25.40
C SER A 9 4.79 1.08 25.29
N THR A 10 4.16 0.35 24.38
CA THR A 10 4.40 -1.08 24.11
C THR A 10 5.68 -1.30 23.29
N PHE A 11 6.51 -0.26 23.10
CA PHE A 11 7.70 -0.32 22.28
C PHE A 11 8.94 -0.75 23.09
N ASP A 12 9.33 -2.01 22.93
CA ASP A 12 10.56 -2.55 23.52
C ASP A 12 11.80 -1.98 22.82
N HIS A 13 12.34 -0.92 23.42
CA HIS A 13 13.55 -0.26 22.97
C HIS A 13 14.78 -1.18 22.96
N HIS A 14 14.85 -2.15 23.87
CA HIS A 14 15.99 -3.05 23.95
C HIS A 14 15.96 -4.07 22.80
N ALA A 15 14.79 -4.66 22.53
CA ALA A 15 14.60 -5.51 21.36
C ALA A 15 14.88 -4.74 20.06
N TYR A 16 14.43 -3.49 19.97
CA TYR A 16 14.67 -2.62 18.83
C TYR A 16 16.17 -2.36 18.59
N GLN A 17 16.90 -1.96 19.63
CA GLN A 17 18.36 -1.74 19.53
C GLN A 17 19.12 -3.00 19.17
N LYS A 18 18.70 -4.16 19.70
CA LYS A 18 19.29 -5.45 19.35
C LYS A 18 19.05 -5.78 17.87
N ALA A 19 17.84 -5.55 17.37
CA ALA A 19 17.50 -5.74 15.96
C ALA A 19 18.38 -4.85 15.05
N LEU A 20 18.54 -3.56 15.39
CA LEU A 20 19.45 -2.67 14.66
C LEU A 20 20.91 -3.14 14.70
N GLY A 21 21.37 -3.59 15.85
CA GLY A 21 22.72 -4.13 16.03
C GLY A 21 22.97 -5.36 15.15
N SER A 22 21.98 -6.24 15.01
CA SER A 22 22.02 -7.40 14.11
C SER A 22 21.92 -7.02 12.63
N LEU A 23 21.19 -5.96 12.31
CA LEU A 23 20.97 -5.51 10.94
C LEU A 23 22.19 -4.81 10.34
N ARG A 24 22.95 -4.05 11.15
CA ARG A 24 24.15 -3.32 10.70
C ARG A 24 25.14 -4.19 9.89
N PRO A 25 25.63 -5.34 10.39
CA PRO A 25 26.57 -6.16 9.62
C PRO A 25 25.94 -6.74 8.34
N ALA A 26 24.64 -7.04 8.34
CA ALA A 26 23.94 -7.49 7.13
C ALA A 26 23.92 -6.40 6.05
N ILE A 27 23.66 -5.15 6.44
CA ILE A 27 23.68 -3.99 5.53
C ILE A 27 25.09 -3.71 5.00
N GLU A 28 26.10 -3.76 5.86
CA GLU A 28 27.49 -3.40 5.52
C GLU A 28 28.18 -4.48 4.68
N SER A 29 27.83 -5.75 4.86
CA SER A 29 28.52 -6.88 4.23
C SER A 29 28.24 -7.09 2.74
N GLN A 30 27.11 -6.59 2.23
CA GLN A 30 26.69 -6.83 0.85
C GLN A 30 26.43 -5.53 0.08
N PRO A 31 26.73 -5.48 -1.24
CA PRO A 31 26.46 -4.30 -2.06
C PRO A 31 24.96 -4.05 -2.25
N SER A 32 24.14 -5.12 -2.26
CA SER A 32 22.68 -5.10 -2.36
C SER A 32 22.04 -5.72 -1.12
N LEU A 33 20.77 -5.40 -0.84
CA LEU A 33 20.00 -6.05 0.22
C LEU A 33 19.50 -7.43 -0.24
N ASP A 34 19.51 -8.41 0.65
CA ASP A 34 18.68 -9.61 0.51
C ASP A 34 17.26 -9.36 1.04
N MET A 35 16.31 -10.25 0.72
CA MET A 35 14.88 -10.00 1.00
C MET A 35 14.59 -9.94 2.50
N LEU A 36 15.27 -10.76 3.29
CA LEU A 36 15.11 -10.78 4.74
C LEU A 36 15.60 -9.47 5.37
N THR A 37 16.76 -8.96 4.93
CA THR A 37 17.31 -7.69 5.41
C THR A 37 16.44 -6.52 4.97
N ALA A 38 15.98 -6.52 3.72
CA ALA A 38 15.05 -5.51 3.21
C ALA A 38 13.74 -5.48 4.02
N THR A 39 13.15 -6.64 4.27
CA THR A 39 11.92 -6.77 5.05
C THR A 39 12.13 -6.35 6.50
N ALA A 40 13.26 -6.74 7.11
CA ALA A 40 13.59 -6.32 8.47
C ALA A 40 13.73 -4.79 8.57
N ILE A 41 14.32 -4.12 7.58
CA ILE A 41 14.37 -2.65 7.54
C ILE A 41 12.95 -2.06 7.48
N LEU A 42 12.08 -2.58 6.61
CA LEU A 42 10.71 -2.09 6.44
C LEU A 42 9.87 -2.31 7.70
N LEU A 43 10.02 -3.46 8.37
CA LEU A 43 9.36 -3.73 9.65
C LEU A 43 9.85 -2.80 10.76
N LEU A 44 11.15 -2.50 10.82
CA LEU A 44 11.70 -1.55 11.78
C LEU A 44 11.19 -0.12 11.53
N GLN A 45 11.02 0.27 10.26
CA GLN A 45 10.39 1.56 9.89
C GLN A 45 8.94 1.62 10.33
N SER A 46 8.15 0.58 10.04
CA SER A 46 6.76 0.48 10.49
C SER A 46 6.66 0.53 12.01
N SER A 47 7.55 -0.18 12.71
CA SER A 47 7.56 -0.21 14.18
C SER A 47 7.86 1.17 14.77
N GLU A 48 8.80 1.92 14.18
CA GLU A 48 9.06 3.30 14.56
C GLU A 48 7.81 4.17 14.34
N PHE A 49 7.17 4.06 13.17
CA PHE A 49 6.00 4.87 12.83
C PHE A 49 4.80 4.63 13.75
N TYR A 50 4.45 3.36 14.01
CA TYR A 50 3.24 3.00 14.75
C TYR A 50 3.40 3.07 16.28
N PHE A 51 4.60 2.81 16.82
CA PHE A 51 4.75 2.56 18.26
C PHE A 51 5.69 3.52 19.00
N ASN A 52 6.45 4.37 18.30
CA ASN A 52 7.43 5.26 18.93
C ASN A 52 7.11 6.76 18.74
N LEU A 53 5.88 7.17 19.12
CA LEU A 53 5.38 8.54 18.94
C LEU A 53 6.08 9.59 19.83
N ASP A 54 6.74 9.17 20.90
CA ASP A 54 7.28 10.07 21.94
C ASP A 54 8.61 10.75 21.56
N ARG A 55 9.23 10.38 20.42
CA ARG A 55 10.59 10.81 20.04
C ARG A 55 10.68 11.67 18.78
N ALA A 56 9.56 12.25 18.34
CA ALA A 56 9.34 13.04 17.11
C ALA A 56 10.60 13.38 16.27
N ALA A 57 11.51 14.24 16.76
CA ALA A 57 12.68 14.67 15.98
C ALA A 57 13.75 13.56 15.73
N SER A 58 13.98 12.68 16.69
CA SER A 58 14.92 11.56 16.57
C SER A 58 14.34 10.43 15.73
N GLN A 59 13.03 10.18 15.85
CA GLN A 59 12.29 9.21 15.07
C GLN A 59 12.36 9.54 13.57
N VAL A 60 12.11 10.79 13.19
CA VAL A 60 12.19 11.25 11.79
C VAL A 60 13.58 11.01 11.20
N LYS A 61 14.65 11.36 11.94
CA LYS A 61 16.03 11.11 11.49
C LYS A 61 16.34 9.63 11.33
N HIS A 62 15.82 8.81 12.24
CA HIS A 62 16.07 7.37 12.21
C HIS A 62 15.33 6.69 11.05
N MET A 63 14.05 7.02 10.87
CA MET A 63 13.28 6.59 9.70
C MET A 63 13.95 7.03 8.40
N ALA A 64 14.42 8.27 8.30
CA ALA A 64 15.15 8.76 7.14
C ALA A 64 16.44 7.96 6.88
N GLY A 65 17.18 7.58 7.92
CA GLY A 65 18.35 6.72 7.81
C GLY A 65 18.03 5.31 7.28
N LEU A 66 16.98 4.68 7.84
CA LEU A 66 16.49 3.38 7.35
C LEU A 66 16.02 3.47 5.89
N ARG A 67 15.35 4.55 5.51
CA ARG A 67 14.90 4.79 4.13
C ARG A 67 16.09 4.94 3.18
N ALA A 68 17.08 5.74 3.55
CA ALA A 68 18.27 5.95 2.74
C ALA A 68 18.99 4.62 2.41
N ILE A 69 18.99 3.65 3.34
CA ILE A 69 19.56 2.32 3.08
C ILE A 69 18.82 1.62 1.94
N ILE A 70 17.48 1.61 1.97
CA ILE A 70 16.65 1.01 0.91
C ILE A 70 16.83 1.77 -0.41
N SER A 71 16.84 3.11 -0.38
CA SER A 71 17.03 3.92 -1.58
C SER A 71 18.39 3.70 -2.23
N ILE A 72 19.46 3.53 -1.44
CA ILE A 72 20.83 3.32 -1.95
C ILE A 72 21.03 1.90 -2.46
N LYS A 73 20.58 0.89 -1.70
CA LYS A 73 20.86 -0.52 -2.00
C LYS A 73 19.77 -1.20 -2.84
N GLY A 74 18.59 -0.59 -2.93
CA GLY A 74 17.41 -1.12 -3.61
C GLY A 74 16.73 -2.28 -2.88
N LEU A 75 15.49 -2.56 -3.25
CA LEU A 75 14.81 -3.79 -2.88
C LEU A 75 15.25 -4.95 -3.79
N PRO A 76 15.48 -6.15 -3.25
CA PRO A 76 15.78 -7.33 -4.04
C PRO A 76 14.57 -7.76 -4.87
N SER A 77 14.84 -8.45 -5.97
CA SER A 77 13.79 -9.17 -6.69
C SER A 77 13.43 -10.44 -5.92
N PRO A 78 12.13 -10.73 -5.70
CA PRO A 78 11.73 -11.95 -5.02
C PRO A 78 12.09 -13.17 -5.86
N LEU A 79 12.68 -14.18 -5.23
CA LEU A 79 13.13 -15.42 -5.87
C LEU A 79 12.13 -16.55 -5.71
N ASP A 80 11.34 -16.51 -4.64
CA ASP A 80 10.33 -17.50 -4.29
C ASP A 80 9.03 -16.86 -3.74
N GLU A 81 8.10 -17.71 -3.31
CA GLU A 81 6.81 -17.32 -2.74
C GLU A 81 6.94 -16.60 -1.40
N LEU A 82 7.89 -17.01 -0.56
CA LEU A 82 8.11 -16.35 0.72
C LEU A 82 8.58 -14.91 0.50
N ASP A 83 9.52 -14.72 -0.40
CA ASP A 83 10.00 -13.38 -0.76
C ASP A 83 8.87 -12.48 -1.28
N LEU A 84 7.92 -13.06 -2.02
CA LEU A 84 6.76 -12.32 -2.53
C LEU A 84 5.82 -11.92 -1.40
N HIS A 85 5.52 -12.83 -0.47
CA HIS A 85 4.70 -12.52 0.70
C HIS A 85 5.33 -11.42 1.54
N LEU A 86 6.63 -11.54 1.86
CA LEU A 86 7.35 -10.53 2.64
C LEU A 86 7.32 -9.15 1.96
N LEU A 87 7.40 -9.13 0.63
CA LEU A 87 7.31 -7.91 -0.14
C LEU A 87 5.89 -7.30 -0.10
N CYS A 88 4.84 -8.13 -0.18
CA CYS A 88 3.45 -7.70 -0.07
C CYS A 88 3.13 -7.17 1.33
N ASP A 89 3.57 -7.86 2.37
CA ASP A 89 3.45 -7.41 3.77
C ASP A 89 4.14 -6.05 3.98
N SER A 90 5.17 -5.78 3.18
CA SER A 90 5.92 -4.51 3.24
C SER A 90 5.31 -3.38 2.40
N VAL A 91 4.32 -3.65 1.53
CA VAL A 91 3.72 -2.64 0.63
C VAL A 91 3.18 -1.44 1.39
N GLY A 92 2.51 -1.65 2.53
CA GLY A 92 1.99 -0.55 3.34
C GLY A 92 3.08 0.43 3.80
N THR A 93 4.24 -0.08 4.18
CA THR A 93 5.40 0.75 4.58
C THR A 93 5.96 1.51 3.38
N ILE A 94 6.09 0.84 2.24
CA ILE A 94 6.57 1.42 0.99
C ILE A 94 5.67 2.58 0.57
N VAL A 95 4.36 2.34 0.55
CA VAL A 95 3.31 3.30 0.20
C VAL A 95 3.32 4.50 1.14
N LEU A 96 3.39 4.27 2.45
CA LEU A 96 3.47 5.34 3.44
C LEU A 96 4.66 6.27 3.16
N ASN A 97 5.81 5.70 2.82
CA ASN A 97 7.00 6.48 2.48
C ASN A 97 6.78 7.31 1.19
N MET A 98 6.18 6.73 0.15
CA MET A 98 5.86 7.44 -1.10
C MET A 98 4.90 8.62 -0.87
N ILE A 99 3.87 8.42 -0.04
CA ILE A 99 2.85 9.45 0.24
C ILE A 99 3.46 10.61 1.04
N LEU A 100 4.26 10.30 2.07
CA LEU A 100 4.80 11.30 3.00
C LEU A 100 5.88 12.18 2.36
N ASP A 101 6.78 11.57 1.58
CA ASP A 101 7.94 12.29 1.04
C ASP A 101 7.59 13.01 -0.26
N GLY A 102 6.49 12.61 -0.93
CA GLY A 102 6.12 13.13 -2.25
C GLY A 102 7.17 12.87 -3.33
N ASP A 103 8.14 12.01 -3.01
CA ASP A 103 9.28 11.69 -3.85
C ASP A 103 8.97 10.42 -4.63
N ASP A 104 9.01 10.53 -5.95
CA ASP A 104 8.76 9.41 -6.84
C ASP A 104 9.95 8.42 -6.80
N ASP A 105 11.18 8.87 -6.59
CA ASP A 105 12.36 8.10 -7.02
C ASP A 105 12.77 6.91 -6.13
N ALA A 106 12.57 6.97 -4.81
CA ALA A 106 13.08 5.95 -3.88
C ALA A 106 12.45 4.56 -4.07
N PHE A 107 11.20 4.52 -4.52
CA PHE A 107 10.42 3.30 -4.74
C PHE A 107 9.86 3.18 -6.17
N GLN A 108 9.88 4.26 -6.98
CA GLN A 108 9.57 4.21 -8.42
C GLN A 108 10.80 4.09 -9.31
N GLY A 109 12.00 3.89 -8.76
CA GLY A 109 13.11 3.42 -9.58
C GLY A 109 12.61 2.27 -10.48
N PRO A 110 12.80 2.32 -11.81
CA PRO A 110 12.19 1.39 -12.79
C PRO A 110 12.59 -0.08 -12.59
N ARG A 111 13.37 -0.37 -11.55
CA ARG A 111 13.75 -1.70 -11.08
C ARG A 111 12.80 -2.24 -10.02
N ILE A 112 12.35 -1.46 -9.03
CA ILE A 112 11.56 -1.96 -7.90
C ILE A 112 10.11 -2.17 -8.31
N ALA A 113 9.44 -1.12 -8.80
CA ALA A 113 8.07 -1.24 -9.32
C ALA A 113 8.00 -2.33 -10.41
N LYS A 114 9.01 -2.43 -11.28
CA LYS A 114 9.10 -3.48 -12.31
C LYS A 114 9.37 -4.86 -11.74
N ALA A 115 10.25 -5.00 -10.74
CA ALA A 115 10.52 -6.28 -10.08
C ALA A 115 9.28 -6.77 -9.31
N MET A 116 8.60 -5.88 -8.59
CA MET A 116 7.32 -6.16 -7.96
C MET A 116 6.28 -6.56 -8.99
N HIS A 117 6.12 -5.77 -10.06
CA HIS A 117 5.18 -6.07 -11.14
C HIS A 117 5.46 -7.42 -11.80
N THR A 118 6.73 -7.72 -12.10
CA THR A 118 7.15 -8.96 -12.75
C THR A 118 6.98 -10.16 -11.83
N ALA A 119 7.33 -10.01 -10.56
CA ALA A 119 7.18 -11.05 -9.55
C ALA A 119 5.71 -11.36 -9.25
N LEU A 120 4.89 -10.32 -9.09
CA LEU A 120 3.47 -10.44 -8.83
C LEU A 120 2.77 -11.06 -10.05
N HIS A 121 3.09 -10.65 -11.28
CA HIS A 121 2.58 -11.32 -12.48
C HIS A 121 2.96 -12.80 -12.54
N LYS A 122 4.23 -13.13 -12.30
CA LYS A 122 4.69 -14.52 -12.30
C LYS A 122 3.99 -15.35 -11.22
N ALA A 123 3.71 -14.77 -10.07
CA ALA A 123 2.99 -15.42 -8.98
C ALA A 123 1.50 -15.64 -9.31
N ILE A 124 0.86 -14.63 -9.90
CA ILE A 124 -0.52 -14.73 -10.40
C ILE A 124 -0.63 -15.87 -11.43
N GLU A 125 0.33 -15.98 -12.35
CA GLU A 125 0.38 -17.02 -13.38
C GLU A 125 0.61 -18.44 -12.81
N THR A 126 1.31 -18.57 -11.69
CA THR A 126 1.74 -19.87 -11.16
C THR A 126 0.84 -20.44 -10.06
N GLN A 127 0.16 -19.62 -9.27
CA GLN A 127 -0.46 -20.09 -8.02
C GLN A 127 -1.98 -20.27 -8.04
N GLY A 128 -2.73 -19.59 -8.91
CA GLY A 128 -4.18 -19.78 -9.10
C GLY A 128 -5.11 -19.49 -7.89
N LYS A 129 -4.63 -19.50 -6.64
CA LYS A 129 -5.34 -19.14 -5.39
C LYS A 129 -4.51 -18.13 -4.60
N GLY A 130 -5.14 -17.05 -4.12
CA GLY A 130 -4.46 -15.98 -3.36
C GLY A 130 -3.82 -14.89 -4.22
N SER A 131 -3.89 -15.05 -5.55
CA SER A 131 -3.45 -14.05 -6.52
C SER A 131 -4.22 -12.74 -6.44
N GLU A 132 -5.44 -12.77 -5.88
CA GLU A 132 -6.27 -11.61 -5.66
C GLU A 132 -5.61 -10.59 -4.71
N GLN A 133 -5.02 -11.04 -3.61
CA GLN A 133 -4.36 -10.16 -2.64
C GLN A 133 -3.11 -9.49 -3.24
N TYR A 134 -2.36 -10.26 -4.03
CA TYR A 134 -1.21 -9.78 -4.77
C TYR A 134 -1.58 -8.71 -5.82
N LEU A 135 -2.72 -8.91 -6.49
CA LEU A 135 -3.22 -7.94 -7.46
C LEU A 135 -3.67 -6.64 -6.76
N LEU A 136 -4.32 -6.72 -5.59
CA LEU A 136 -4.64 -5.53 -4.80
C LEU A 136 -3.39 -4.81 -4.28
N CYS A 137 -2.31 -5.53 -3.95
CA CYS A 137 -1.03 -4.93 -3.60
C CYS A 137 -0.45 -4.09 -4.77
N LEU A 138 -0.59 -4.55 -6.01
CA LEU A 138 -0.22 -3.77 -7.21
C LEU A 138 -1.07 -2.50 -7.32
N PHE A 139 -2.39 -2.61 -7.21
CA PHE A 139 -3.27 -1.45 -7.28
C PHE A 139 -2.99 -0.44 -6.16
N THR A 140 -2.51 -0.90 -4.99
CA THR A 140 -2.05 -0.02 -3.91
C THR A 140 -0.91 0.88 -4.37
N MET A 141 0.09 0.33 -5.06
CA MET A 141 1.19 1.13 -5.60
C MET A 141 0.72 2.08 -6.71
N TYR A 142 -0.21 1.64 -7.56
CA TYR A 142 -0.72 2.46 -8.65
C TYR A 142 -1.46 3.70 -8.15
N TRP A 143 -2.37 3.58 -7.19
CA TRP A 143 -3.08 4.78 -6.70
C TRP A 143 -2.12 5.77 -6.04
N CYS A 144 -1.04 5.30 -5.40
CA CYS A 144 0.00 6.17 -4.84
C CYS A 144 0.74 6.95 -5.93
N LYS A 145 1.11 6.28 -7.03
CA LYS A 145 1.68 6.94 -8.22
C LYS A 145 0.71 7.99 -8.77
N LEU A 146 -0.56 7.64 -8.91
CA LEU A 146 -1.60 8.56 -9.38
C LEU A 146 -1.74 9.78 -8.44
N ALA A 147 -1.72 9.57 -7.13
CA ALA A 147 -1.78 10.65 -6.15
C ALA A 147 -0.57 11.60 -6.23
N SER A 148 0.64 11.07 -6.43
CA SER A 148 1.84 11.87 -6.68
C SER A 148 1.72 12.69 -7.97
N SER A 149 1.28 12.06 -9.06
CA SER A 149 1.01 12.74 -10.33
C SER A 149 -0.06 13.83 -10.19
N LEU A 150 -1.13 13.58 -9.44
CA LEU A 150 -2.17 14.58 -9.16
C LEU A 150 -1.59 15.80 -8.44
N ARG A 151 -0.75 15.60 -7.42
CA ARG A 151 -0.06 16.73 -6.74
C ARG A 151 0.77 17.57 -7.71
N ARG A 152 1.53 16.92 -8.61
CA ARG A 152 2.32 17.63 -9.63
C ARG A 152 1.44 18.44 -10.58
N VAL A 153 0.34 17.85 -11.03
CA VAL A 153 -0.65 18.51 -11.88
C VAL A 153 -1.28 19.72 -11.17
N PHE A 154 -1.61 19.61 -9.88
CA PHE A 154 -2.12 20.75 -9.11
C PHE A 154 -1.11 21.89 -8.94
N LEU A 155 0.18 21.57 -8.80
CA LEU A 155 1.23 22.58 -8.65
C LEU A 155 1.54 23.30 -9.97
N ALA A 156 1.47 22.59 -11.09
CA ALA A 156 1.75 23.12 -12.42
C ALA A 156 0.78 22.52 -13.46
N PRO A 157 -0.46 23.04 -13.52
CA PRO A 157 -1.49 22.47 -14.38
C PRO A 157 -1.18 22.70 -15.86
N ALA A 158 -1.00 21.61 -16.58
CA ALA A 158 -0.92 21.58 -18.04
C ALA A 158 -1.95 20.57 -18.56
N ILE A 159 -2.72 20.95 -19.58
CA ILE A 159 -3.83 20.16 -20.12
C ILE A 159 -3.37 18.73 -20.46
N ASP A 160 -2.23 18.58 -21.15
CA ASP A 160 -1.70 17.27 -21.53
C ASP A 160 -1.36 16.40 -20.31
N SER A 161 -0.85 17.01 -19.23
CA SER A 161 -0.55 16.31 -17.99
C SER A 161 -1.82 15.87 -17.26
N VAL A 162 -2.86 16.70 -17.26
CA VAL A 162 -4.17 16.34 -16.68
C VAL A 162 -4.83 15.21 -17.47
N LEU A 163 -4.80 15.27 -18.81
CA LEU A 163 -5.34 14.22 -19.68
C LEU A 163 -4.59 12.89 -19.52
N THR A 164 -3.27 12.93 -19.41
CA THR A 164 -2.45 11.73 -19.16
C THR A 164 -2.83 11.11 -17.81
N LEU A 165 -2.93 11.92 -16.75
CA LEU A 165 -3.34 11.45 -15.43
C LEU A 165 -4.76 10.87 -15.43
N MET A 166 -5.70 11.52 -16.12
CA MET A 166 -7.07 11.04 -16.26
C MET A 166 -7.10 9.66 -16.95
N ALA A 167 -6.33 9.48 -18.02
CA ALA A 167 -6.23 8.22 -18.73
C ALA A 167 -5.64 7.10 -17.85
N GLU A 168 -4.52 7.37 -17.15
CA GLU A 168 -3.92 6.41 -16.22
C GLU A 168 -4.88 6.07 -15.05
N ALA A 169 -5.56 7.06 -14.48
CA ALA A 169 -6.52 6.85 -13.39
C ALA A 169 -7.73 6.03 -13.85
N LYS A 170 -8.22 6.29 -15.08
CA LYS A 170 -9.30 5.51 -15.68
C LYS A 170 -8.90 4.06 -15.92
N GLU A 171 -7.69 3.80 -16.42
CA GLU A 171 -7.21 2.43 -16.63
C GLU A 171 -7.21 1.63 -15.33
N VAL A 172 -6.75 2.24 -14.23
CA VAL A 172 -6.75 1.61 -12.90
C VAL A 172 -8.18 1.43 -12.38
N ALA A 173 -9.07 2.42 -12.54
CA ALA A 173 -10.47 2.33 -12.14
C ALA A 173 -11.21 1.20 -12.89
N ASP A 174 -11.06 1.12 -14.21
CA ASP A 174 -11.66 0.07 -15.03
C ASP A 174 -11.11 -1.32 -14.63
N ALA A 175 -9.84 -1.41 -14.22
CA ALA A 175 -9.25 -2.66 -13.71
C ALA A 175 -9.79 -3.06 -12.33
N LEU A 176 -10.01 -2.11 -11.43
CA LEU A 176 -10.63 -2.33 -10.12
C LEU A 176 -12.10 -2.75 -10.23
N LEU A 177 -12.82 -2.21 -11.23
CA LEU A 177 -14.19 -2.61 -11.53
C LEU A 177 -14.24 -4.07 -12.00
N ARG A 178 -13.38 -4.46 -12.96
CA ARG A 178 -13.27 -5.87 -13.38
C ARG A 178 -12.91 -6.79 -12.22
N PHE A 179 -12.00 -6.36 -11.35
CA PHE A 179 -11.67 -7.12 -10.14
C PHE A 179 -12.89 -7.29 -9.24
N GLU A 180 -13.69 -6.25 -9.03
CA GLU A 180 -14.91 -6.32 -8.26
C GLU A 180 -15.90 -7.34 -8.86
N GLU A 181 -16.15 -7.26 -10.17
CA GLU A 181 -17.06 -8.15 -10.88
C GLU A 181 -16.61 -9.61 -10.86
N GLU A 182 -15.32 -9.86 -11.11
CA GLU A 182 -14.78 -11.21 -11.27
C GLU A 182 -14.44 -11.89 -9.94
N LYS A 183 -14.07 -11.11 -8.90
CA LYS A 183 -13.50 -11.64 -7.65
C LYS A 183 -14.34 -11.32 -6.42
N LEU A 184 -14.78 -10.08 -6.25
CA LEU A 184 -15.52 -9.68 -5.04
C LEU A 184 -17.01 -10.03 -5.11
N ALA A 185 -17.69 -9.72 -6.21
CA ALA A 185 -19.12 -9.95 -6.37
C ALA A 185 -19.50 -11.43 -6.13
N PRO A 186 -18.74 -12.44 -6.61
CA PRO A 186 -19.01 -13.84 -6.28
C PRO A 186 -18.87 -14.16 -4.78
N ILE A 187 -17.93 -13.54 -4.07
CA ILE A 187 -17.72 -13.72 -2.63
C ILE A 187 -18.86 -13.08 -1.82
N LEU A 188 -19.30 -11.89 -2.24
CA LEU A 188 -20.40 -11.16 -1.60
C LEU A 188 -21.77 -11.81 -1.85
N ALA A 189 -21.95 -12.45 -3.01
CA ALA A 189 -23.16 -13.19 -3.33
C ALA A 189 -23.26 -14.55 -2.61
N ASP A 190 -22.12 -15.14 -2.25
CA ASP A 190 -22.04 -16.43 -1.57
C ASP A 190 -22.37 -16.28 -0.06
N ARG A 191 -23.60 -16.66 0.31
CA ARG A 191 -24.10 -16.60 1.69
C ARG A 191 -23.35 -17.51 2.68
N THR A 192 -22.54 -18.45 2.19
CA THR A 192 -21.67 -19.26 3.06
C THR A 192 -20.41 -18.50 3.46
N LYS A 193 -20.03 -17.46 2.71
CA LYS A 193 -18.85 -16.64 2.92
C LYS A 193 -19.18 -15.27 3.51
N THR A 194 -20.25 -14.64 3.03
CA THR A 194 -20.62 -13.28 3.40
C THR A 194 -22.12 -13.16 3.68
N TRP A 195 -22.48 -12.48 4.76
CA TRP A 195 -23.87 -12.15 5.05
C TRP A 195 -24.00 -10.76 5.68
N THR A 196 -25.20 -10.20 5.60
CA THR A 196 -25.51 -8.87 6.10
C THR A 196 -26.23 -8.97 7.43
N MET A 197 -25.82 -8.17 8.41
CA MET A 197 -26.44 -8.09 9.72
C MET A 197 -27.03 -6.69 9.92
N PRO A 198 -28.24 -6.55 10.50
CA PRO A 198 -28.76 -5.24 10.89
C PRO A 198 -27.80 -4.55 11.86
N ASP A 199 -27.53 -3.28 11.60
CA ASP A 199 -26.63 -2.47 12.42
C ASP A 199 -27.07 -1.00 12.37
N ASP A 200 -27.78 -0.58 13.42
CA ASP A 200 -28.31 0.78 13.54
C ASP A 200 -27.20 1.83 13.78
N SER A 201 -25.95 1.41 14.00
CA SER A 201 -24.82 2.30 14.26
C SER A 201 -24.11 2.76 12.99
N VAL A 202 -24.39 2.17 11.82
CA VAL A 202 -23.72 2.49 10.56
C VAL A 202 -24.68 3.12 9.54
N PRO A 203 -24.18 4.06 8.70
CA PRO A 203 -24.95 4.57 7.57
C PRO A 203 -25.38 3.43 6.64
N GLY A 204 -26.69 3.25 6.45
CA GLY A 204 -27.28 2.16 5.66
C GLY A 204 -27.98 1.08 6.49
N GLY A 205 -27.77 1.03 7.80
CA GLY A 205 -28.52 0.14 8.71
C GLY A 205 -28.09 -1.33 8.67
N PHE A 206 -26.97 -1.66 8.03
CA PHE A 206 -26.43 -3.01 8.00
C PHE A 206 -24.91 -3.04 7.92
N SER A 207 -24.31 -4.10 8.47
CA SER A 207 -22.90 -4.43 8.36
C SER A 207 -22.70 -5.76 7.64
N TYR A 208 -21.54 -5.92 6.99
CA TYR A 208 -21.13 -7.21 6.45
C TYR A 208 -20.44 -8.05 7.51
N GLN A 209 -20.77 -9.33 7.55
CA GLN A 209 -20.01 -10.35 8.26
C GLN A 209 -19.41 -11.32 7.25
N PHE A 210 -18.21 -11.79 7.59
CA PHE A 210 -17.42 -12.69 6.76
C PHE A 210 -17.13 -13.96 7.54
N SER A 211 -17.14 -15.10 6.84
CA SER A 211 -16.74 -16.39 7.41
C SER A 211 -15.25 -16.48 7.69
N ASP A 212 -14.45 -15.65 7.01
CA ASP A 212 -12.99 -15.64 7.06
C ASP A 212 -12.46 -14.20 6.98
N VAL A 213 -11.38 -13.93 7.71
CA VAL A 213 -10.70 -12.63 7.75
C VAL A 213 -10.19 -12.23 6.36
N SER A 214 -9.71 -13.18 5.56
CA SER A 214 -9.17 -12.89 4.24
C SER A 214 -10.21 -12.31 3.28
N TYR A 215 -11.50 -12.67 3.41
CA TYR A 215 -12.56 -12.05 2.60
C TYR A 215 -12.83 -10.60 3.01
N CYS A 216 -12.78 -10.32 4.31
CA CYS A 216 -12.89 -8.97 4.85
C CYS A 216 -11.70 -8.11 4.38
N GLU A 217 -10.48 -8.63 4.50
CA GLU A 217 -9.25 -7.96 4.05
C GLU A 217 -9.28 -7.65 2.56
N LEU A 218 -9.76 -8.59 1.74
CA LEU A 218 -9.86 -8.37 0.29
C LEU A 218 -10.81 -7.22 -0.05
N LEU A 219 -12.00 -7.19 0.58
CA LEU A 219 -12.96 -6.10 0.38
C LEU A 219 -12.41 -4.76 0.90
N LEU A 220 -11.89 -4.74 2.13
CA LEU A 220 -11.37 -3.52 2.74
C LEU A 220 -10.20 -2.94 1.94
N THR A 221 -9.29 -3.81 1.48
CA THR A 221 -8.15 -3.39 0.65
C THR A 221 -8.63 -2.82 -0.68
N HIS A 222 -9.57 -3.48 -1.36
CA HIS A 222 -10.17 -2.95 -2.59
C HIS A 222 -10.80 -1.58 -2.37
N VAL A 223 -11.66 -1.42 -1.36
CA VAL A 223 -12.33 -0.14 -1.08
C VAL A 223 -11.32 0.96 -0.76
N THR A 224 -10.27 0.64 0.01
CA THR A 224 -9.19 1.58 0.35
C THR A 224 -8.44 2.09 -0.88
N ILE A 225 -8.42 1.33 -1.97
CA ILE A 225 -7.79 1.71 -3.24
C ILE A 225 -8.79 2.38 -4.19
N SER A 226 -10.00 1.83 -4.30
CA SER A 226 -11.04 2.31 -5.22
C SER A 226 -11.50 3.74 -4.90
N ILE A 227 -11.60 4.09 -3.61
CA ILE A 227 -11.97 5.45 -3.19
C ILE A 227 -10.96 6.50 -3.69
N PRO A 228 -9.65 6.44 -3.37
CA PRO A 228 -8.71 7.45 -3.82
C PRO A 228 -8.55 7.47 -5.34
N VAL A 229 -8.59 6.33 -6.04
CA VAL A 229 -8.56 6.30 -7.51
C VAL A 229 -9.75 7.05 -8.11
N SER A 230 -10.97 6.79 -7.61
CA SER A 230 -12.17 7.48 -8.05
C SER A 230 -12.10 8.98 -7.77
N GLN A 231 -11.58 9.37 -6.60
CA GLN A 231 -11.41 10.78 -6.23
C GLN A 231 -10.39 11.48 -7.15
N ILE A 232 -9.30 10.80 -7.52
CA ILE A 232 -8.31 11.33 -8.47
C ILE A 232 -8.96 11.55 -9.83
N LEU A 233 -9.74 10.57 -10.30
CA LEU A 233 -10.43 10.66 -11.59
C LEU A 233 -11.43 11.83 -11.61
N LEU A 234 -12.23 11.99 -10.55
CA LEU A 234 -13.13 13.14 -10.36
C LEU A 234 -12.36 14.46 -10.38
N SER A 235 -11.24 14.53 -9.63
CA SER A 235 -10.39 15.73 -9.59
C SER A 235 -9.84 16.10 -10.97
N THR A 236 -9.50 15.11 -11.81
CA THR A 236 -9.08 15.39 -13.19
C THR A 236 -10.22 15.88 -14.08
N CYS A 237 -11.45 15.41 -13.88
CA CYS A 237 -12.62 15.94 -14.58
C CYS A 237 -12.88 17.40 -14.22
N GLU A 238 -12.81 17.73 -12.92
CA GLU A 238 -12.94 19.10 -12.44
C GLU A 238 -11.88 20.04 -13.04
N LEU A 239 -10.61 19.61 -13.06
CA LEU A 239 -9.51 20.37 -13.65
C LEU A 239 -9.67 20.62 -15.15
N LEU A 240 -10.35 19.71 -15.86
CA LEU A 240 -10.68 19.85 -17.28
C LEU A 240 -12.03 20.54 -17.53
N ALA A 241 -12.75 20.93 -16.48
CA ALA A 241 -14.13 21.44 -16.54
C ALA A 241 -15.09 20.50 -17.30
N LEU A 242 -14.88 19.17 -17.18
CA LEU A 242 -15.76 18.17 -17.73
C LEU A 242 -16.94 17.91 -16.77
N PRO A 243 -18.17 17.73 -17.27
CA PRO A 243 -19.29 17.35 -16.43
C PRO A 243 -19.10 15.95 -15.83
N GLU A 244 -19.47 15.77 -14.56
CA GLU A 244 -19.33 14.52 -13.79
C GLU A 244 -20.02 13.29 -14.43
N TYR A 245 -20.90 13.50 -15.41
CA TYR A 245 -21.73 12.49 -16.08
C TYR A 245 -20.99 11.47 -16.96
N HIS A 246 -19.66 11.53 -17.09
CA HIS A 246 -18.88 10.61 -17.95
C HIS A 246 -18.16 9.48 -17.20
N LEU A 247 -18.43 9.30 -15.91
CA LEU A 247 -17.72 8.35 -15.04
C LEU A 247 -18.52 7.09 -14.67
N SER A 248 -19.66 6.85 -15.33
CA SER A 248 -20.46 5.63 -15.18
C SER A 248 -19.95 4.48 -16.04
#